data_AF-A0A8X7YP07-F1
#
_entry.id   AF-A0A8X7YP07-F1
#
_cell.length_a   1.000
_cell.length_b   1.000
_cell.length_c   1.000
_cell.angle_alpha   90.00
_cell.angle_beta   90.00
_cell.angle_gamma   90.00
#
_symmetry.space_group_name_H-M   'P 1'
#
loop_
_entity.id
_entity.type
_entity.pdbx_description
1 polymer ?
#
loop_
_entity_poly.entity_id
_entity_poly.type
_entity_poly.pdbx_seq_one_letter_code
_entity_poly.pdbx_strand_id
1 'polypeptide(L)'
;MKLSIIKSGGITIFLEDDPDKINAARAKSNTTQIYKVDYQTPAKKAYKLLECARKSPACAPRTEMLQNSPRKLALKNLPQEVYELKWNVVAVDGSTAQVATHQRHRAEWGQSTQLV
;
A
#
# COMPACT_ATOMS: atom_id res chain seq x y z
N MET A 1 7.98 12.10 1.04
CA MET A 1 6.67 12.55 0.54
C MET A 1 6.12 13.69 1.39
N LYS A 2 5.53 14.71 0.78
CA LYS A 2 4.84 15.81 1.48
C LYS A 2 3.34 15.61 1.24
N LEU A 3 2.67 14.94 2.17
CA LEU A 3 1.22 14.80 2.18
C LEU A 3 0.64 16.12 2.71
N SER A 4 -0.09 16.84 1.87
CA SER A 4 -0.87 18.00 2.31
C SER A 4 -1.96 17.52 3.25
N ILE A 5 -1.90 17.99 4.50
CA ILE A 5 -2.82 17.68 5.58
C ILE A 5 -4.26 17.88 5.12
N ILE A 6 -5.06 16.80 5.16
CA ILE A 6 -6.52 16.84 5.01
C ILE A 6 -7.05 17.67 6.18
N LYS A 7 -7.75 18.77 5.89
CA LYS A 7 -8.18 19.72 6.92
C LYS A 7 -9.29 19.13 7.80
N SER A 8 -9.00 19.17 9.11
CA SER A 8 -9.87 19.13 10.30
C SER A 8 -11.07 18.17 10.29
N GLY A 9 -10.87 17.01 10.91
CA GLY A 9 -11.94 16.13 11.42
C GLY A 9 -11.62 14.63 11.39
N GLY A 10 -10.78 14.19 10.44
CA GLY A 10 -10.46 12.78 10.24
C GLY A 10 -9.17 12.33 10.94
N ILE A 11 -9.07 11.01 11.18
CA ILE A 11 -7.84 10.34 11.58
C ILE A 11 -7.07 9.89 10.33
N THR A 12 -5.74 9.93 10.40
CA THR A 12 -4.86 9.38 9.36
C THR A 12 -4.12 8.19 9.93
N ILE A 13 -4.21 7.04 9.26
CA ILE A 13 -3.47 5.84 9.63
C ILE A 13 -2.39 5.55 8.57
N PHE A 14 -1.14 5.45 9.00
CA PHE A 14 -0.03 4.95 8.19
C PHE A 14 0.29 3.51 8.56
N LEU A 15 0.44 2.67 7.54
CA LEU A 15 0.93 1.29 7.64
C LEU A 15 2.29 1.24 6.96
N GLU A 16 3.38 1.14 7.73
CA GLU A 16 4.76 1.25 7.24
C GLU A 16 5.61 0.10 7.79
N ASP A 17 6.53 -0.43 6.98
CA ASP A 17 7.44 -1.52 7.38
C ASP A 17 8.86 -1.00 7.67
N ASP A 18 9.23 0.16 7.10
CA ASP A 18 10.53 0.79 7.28
C ASP A 18 10.63 1.57 8.62
N PRO A 19 11.48 1.13 9.57
CA PRO A 19 11.63 1.78 10.87
C PRO A 19 12.12 3.23 10.78
N ASP A 20 12.93 3.58 9.77
CA ASP A 20 13.46 4.92 9.61
C ASP A 20 12.36 5.89 9.14
N LYS A 21 11.50 5.44 8.23
CA LYS A 21 10.31 6.21 7.81
C LYS A 21 9.31 6.39 8.94
N ILE A 22 9.09 5.35 9.74
CA ILE A 22 8.23 5.41 10.93
C ILE A 22 8.73 6.50 11.88
N ASN A 23 10.02 6.49 12.21
CA ASN A 23 10.64 7.46 13.12
C ASN A 23 10.53 8.90 12.58
N ALA A 24 10.76 9.09 11.28
CA ALA A 24 10.64 10.40 10.63
C ALA A 24 9.20 10.95 10.58
N ALA A 25 8.19 10.08 10.66
CA ALA A 25 6.78 10.45 10.54
C ALA A 25 6.09 10.73 11.89
N ARG A 26 6.55 10.13 13.01
CA ARG A 26 5.95 10.32 14.35
C ARG A 26 5.90 11.77 14.85
N ALA A 27 6.69 12.68 14.29
CA ALA A 27 6.84 14.04 14.80
C ALA A 27 5.71 15.04 14.42
N LYS A 28 4.64 14.64 13.70
CA LYS A 28 3.89 15.59 12.86
C LYS A 28 2.42 15.90 13.21
N SER A 29 1.68 15.10 13.99
CA SER A 29 0.28 15.43 14.35
C SER A 29 -0.32 14.50 15.41
N ASN A 30 -1.23 15.01 16.25
CA ASN A 30 -2.02 14.24 17.22
C ASN A 30 -3.16 13.40 16.60
N THR A 31 -3.51 13.64 15.33
CA THR A 31 -4.58 12.89 14.61
C THR A 31 -4.02 11.82 13.68
N THR A 32 -2.71 11.56 13.75
CA THR A 32 -2.00 10.60 12.90
C THR A 32 -1.51 9.44 13.73
N GLN A 33 -1.90 8.22 13.33
CA GLN A 33 -1.42 6.98 13.91
C GLN A 33 -0.52 6.28 12.91
N ILE A 34 0.57 5.68 13.40
CA ILE A 34 1.54 4.96 12.58
C ILE A 34 1.72 3.58 13.16
N TYR A 35 1.35 2.56 12.40
CA TYR A 35 1.54 1.18 12.76
C TYR A 35 2.68 0.60 11.95
N LYS A 36 3.61 -0.04 12.65
CA LYS A 36 4.57 -0.93 12.02
C LYS A 36 3.81 -2.15 11.52
N VAL A 37 3.98 -2.51 10.26
CA VAL A 37 3.42 -3.74 9.68
C VAL A 37 4.52 -4.60 9.07
N ASP A 38 4.36 -5.92 9.15
CA ASP A 38 5.28 -6.86 8.50
C ASP A 38 4.54 -7.56 7.36
N TYR A 39 4.92 -7.22 6.12
CA TYR A 39 4.31 -7.83 4.93
C TYR A 39 4.84 -9.24 4.70
N GLN A 40 3.97 -10.25 4.82
CA GLN A 40 4.36 -11.66 4.68
C GLN A 40 4.71 -12.08 3.24
N THR A 41 4.28 -11.30 2.24
CA THR A 41 4.47 -11.63 0.83
C THR A 41 5.57 -10.76 0.25
N PRO A 42 6.74 -11.34 -0.14
CA PRO A 42 7.82 -10.58 -0.74
C PRO A 42 7.41 -9.94 -2.08
N ALA A 43 7.83 -8.70 -2.32
CA ALA A 43 7.51 -7.95 -3.54
C ALA A 43 7.89 -8.68 -4.84
N LYS A 44 8.98 -9.48 -4.84
CA LYS A 44 9.38 -10.31 -5.99
C LYS A 44 8.32 -11.31 -6.45
N LYS A 45 7.34 -11.66 -5.60
CA LYS A 45 6.23 -12.55 -5.95
C LYS A 45 5.05 -11.81 -6.58
N ALA A 46 5.04 -10.47 -6.57
CA ALA A 46 3.90 -9.64 -6.96
C ALA A 46 3.42 -9.96 -8.38
N TYR A 47 4.33 -10.05 -9.36
CA TYR A 47 3.96 -10.33 -10.75
C TYR A 47 3.13 -11.61 -10.89
N LYS A 48 3.62 -12.74 -10.37
CA LYS A 48 2.93 -14.04 -10.45
C LYS A 48 1.59 -14.04 -9.70
N LEU A 49 1.54 -13.36 -8.55
CA LEU A 49 0.32 -13.26 -7.76
C LEU A 49 -0.76 -12.43 -8.46
N LEU A 50 -0.38 -11.29 -9.04
CA LEU A 50 -1.28 -10.43 -9.82
C LEU A 50 -1.72 -11.12 -11.12
N GLU A 51 -0.83 -11.86 -11.77
CA GLU A 51 -1.19 -12.69 -12.92
C GLU A 51 -2.26 -13.73 -12.54
N CYS A 52 -2.06 -14.46 -11.44
CA CYS A 52 -3.05 -15.44 -10.98
C CYS A 52 -4.40 -14.77 -10.67
N ALA A 53 -4.39 -13.62 -10.01
CA ALA A 53 -5.61 -12.90 -9.65
C ALA A 53 -6.44 -12.47 -10.87
N ARG A 54 -5.78 -12.12 -11.99
CA ARG A 54 -6.46 -11.77 -13.25
C ARG A 54 -7.00 -13.00 -13.98
N LYS A 55 -6.29 -14.13 -13.91
CA LYS A 55 -6.60 -15.33 -14.70
C LYS A 55 -7.47 -16.36 -13.99
N SER A 56 -7.53 -16.35 -12.65
CA SER A 56 -8.17 -17.41 -11.87
C SER A 56 -9.08 -16.87 -10.76
N PRO A 57 -10.36 -17.27 -10.72
CA PRO A 57 -11.29 -16.92 -9.63
C PRO A 57 -10.84 -17.38 -8.24
N ALA A 58 -10.00 -18.43 -8.16
CA ALA A 58 -9.43 -18.90 -6.90
C ALA A 58 -8.47 -17.85 -6.29
N CYS A 59 -7.72 -17.15 -7.14
CA CYS A 59 -6.76 -16.11 -6.77
C CYS A 59 -7.34 -14.69 -6.75
N ALA A 60 -8.46 -14.44 -7.45
CA ALA A 60 -9.09 -13.13 -7.54
C ALA A 60 -9.49 -12.59 -6.15
N PRO A 61 -9.53 -11.29 -5.86
CA PRO A 61 -10.08 -10.77 -4.60
C PRO A 61 -11.56 -11.21 -4.37
N ARG A 62 -12.00 -11.32 -3.11
CA ARG A 62 -13.42 -11.55 -2.72
C ARG A 62 -13.72 -10.69 -1.50
N THR A 63 -15.00 -10.44 -1.30
CA THR A 63 -15.60 -9.70 -0.18
C THR A 63 -15.59 -10.46 1.15
N GLU A 64 -14.97 -11.65 1.23
CA GLU A 64 -14.79 -12.38 2.49
C GLU A 64 -13.92 -11.57 3.47
N MET A 65 -14.04 -11.84 4.77
CA MET A 65 -13.21 -11.19 5.79
C MET A 65 -11.72 -11.37 5.45
N LEU A 66 -11.04 -10.25 5.16
CA LEU A 66 -9.64 -10.22 4.74
C LEU A 66 -8.70 -10.98 5.71
N GLN A 67 -8.99 -10.88 7.00
CA GLN A 67 -8.26 -11.56 8.08
C GLN A 67 -8.18 -13.09 7.87
N ASN A 68 -9.27 -13.70 7.38
CA ASN A 68 -9.40 -15.14 7.20
C ASN A 68 -9.22 -15.58 5.73
N SER A 69 -8.91 -14.65 4.83
CA SER A 69 -8.86 -14.96 3.40
C SER A 69 -7.76 -16.01 3.10
N PRO A 70 -8.03 -17.09 2.36
CA PRO A 70 -7.00 -18.07 2.01
C PRO A 70 -5.98 -17.55 0.98
N ARG A 71 -6.15 -16.31 0.48
CA ARG A 71 -5.38 -15.79 -0.64
C ARG A 71 -4.08 -15.13 -0.22
N LYS A 72 -3.07 -15.34 -1.05
CA LYS A 72 -1.73 -14.79 -0.89
C LYS A 72 -1.64 -13.27 -1.14
N LEU A 73 -2.62 -12.70 -1.84
CA LEU A 73 -2.72 -11.25 -2.07
C LEU A 73 -3.45 -10.51 -0.95
N ALA A 74 -4.17 -11.21 -0.07
CA ALA A 74 -4.88 -10.55 1.02
C ALA A 74 -3.87 -9.99 2.04
N LEU A 75 -4.01 -8.71 2.38
CA LEU A 75 -3.29 -8.10 3.49
C LEU A 75 -3.94 -8.55 4.80
N LYS A 76 -3.20 -9.38 5.53
CA LYS A 76 -3.59 -9.96 6.82
C LYS A 76 -2.78 -9.31 7.93
N ASN A 77 -3.26 -9.44 9.16
CA ASN A 77 -2.58 -8.96 10.36
C ASN A 77 -2.35 -7.43 10.35
N LEU A 78 -3.29 -6.69 9.76
CA LEU A 78 -3.32 -5.24 9.93
C LEU A 78 -3.93 -4.90 11.30
N PRO A 79 -3.69 -3.69 11.84
CA PRO A 79 -4.36 -3.22 13.04
C PRO A 79 -5.88 -3.33 12.92
N GLN A 80 -6.55 -3.67 14.01
CA GLN A 80 -8.00 -3.90 14.02
C GLN A 80 -8.81 -2.71 13.47
N GLU A 81 -8.38 -1.49 13.79
CA GLU A 81 -8.96 -0.23 13.31
C GLU A 81 -9.06 -0.16 11.77
N VAL A 82 -8.11 -0.77 11.05
CA VAL A 82 -8.12 -0.80 9.58
C VAL A 82 -9.32 -1.54 9.02
N TYR A 83 -9.79 -2.57 9.74
CA TYR A 83 -10.93 -3.38 9.34
C TYR A 83 -12.28 -2.80 9.81
N GLU A 84 -12.29 -2.08 10.93
CA GLU A 84 -13.52 -1.56 11.55
C GLU A 84 -13.93 -0.20 10.99
N LEU A 85 -12.96 0.60 10.55
CA LEU A 85 -13.21 1.95 10.02
C LEU A 85 -13.64 1.91 8.55
N LYS A 86 -14.55 2.82 8.20
CA LYS A 86 -14.88 3.12 6.81
C LYS A 86 -13.90 4.16 6.26
N TRP A 87 -13.14 3.78 5.25
CA TRP A 87 -12.14 4.64 4.63
C TRP A 87 -12.75 5.53 3.54
N ASN A 88 -12.53 6.85 3.64
CA ASN A 88 -12.86 7.78 2.56
C ASN A 88 -11.81 7.77 1.44
N VAL A 89 -10.53 7.58 1.81
CA VAL A 89 -9.39 7.60 0.89
C VAL A 89 -8.40 6.54 1.33
N VAL A 90 -7.84 5.82 0.36
CA VAL A 90 -6.73 4.88 0.58
C VAL A 90 -5.60 5.24 -0.38
N ALA A 91 -4.53 5.81 0.15
CA ALA A 91 -3.33 6.10 -0.63
C ALA A 91 -2.34 4.93 -0.54
N VAL A 92 -1.83 4.47 -1.69
CA VAL A 92 -0.82 3.41 -1.76
C VAL A 92 0.43 3.99 -2.41
N ASP A 93 1.58 3.92 -1.73
CA ASP A 93 2.86 4.33 -2.31
C ASP A 93 3.32 3.25 -3.31
N GLY A 94 3.47 3.64 -4.57
CA GLY A 94 3.90 2.77 -5.65
C GLY A 94 5.38 2.95 -5.93
N SER A 95 6.14 1.86 -5.92
CA SER A 95 7.50 1.89 -6.47
C SER A 95 7.42 2.13 -7.99
N THR A 96 8.11 3.15 -8.50
CA THR A 96 8.38 3.22 -9.94
C THR A 96 9.41 2.14 -10.29
N ALA A 97 9.11 1.33 -11.31
CA ALA A 97 10.08 0.37 -11.80
C ALA A 97 11.27 1.15 -12.39
N GLN A 98 12.44 1.09 -11.73
CA GLN A 98 13.67 1.38 -12.44
C GLN A 98 13.89 0.24 -13.42
N VAL A 99 13.54 0.47 -14.69
CA VAL A 99 14.05 -0.36 -15.76
C VAL A 99 15.57 -0.19 -15.70
N ALA A 100 16.30 -1.23 -15.31
CA ALA A 100 17.74 -1.28 -15.48
C ALA A 100 18.00 -1.37 -16.99
N THR A 101 17.94 -0.23 -17.66
CA THR A 101 18.16 -0.12 -19.09
C THR A 101 19.65 -0.26 -19.32
N HIS A 102 20.11 -1.46 -19.69
CA HIS A 102 21.28 -1.55 -20.56
C HIS A 102 20.87 -0.85 -21.87
N GLN A 103 21.29 0.41 -21.98
CA GLN A 103 21.17 1.33 -23.12
C GLN A 103 20.31 0.88 -24.32
N ARG A 104 19.19 1.58 -24.57
CA ARG A 104 18.99 2.42 -25.77
C ARG A 104 17.59 3.03 -25.83
N HIS A 105 17.57 4.33 -26.15
CA HIS A 105 16.47 5.19 -26.60
C HIS A 105 15.36 5.57 -25.62
N ARG A 106 15.55 6.78 -25.07
CA ARG A 106 14.60 7.86 -24.75
C ARG A 106 13.11 7.53 -24.99
N ALA A 107 12.36 7.45 -23.89
CA ALA A 107 10.97 7.89 -23.84
C ALA A 107 10.74 8.53 -22.47
N GLU A 108 10.71 9.87 -22.45
CA GLU A 108 10.22 10.66 -21.34
C GLU A 108 8.71 10.44 -21.24
N TRP A 109 8.24 9.90 -20.11
CA TRP A 109 6.83 9.97 -19.74
C TRP A 109 6.74 10.56 -18.35
N GLY A 110 6.16 11.76 -18.31
CA GLY A 110 6.04 12.60 -17.14
C GLY A 110 5.25 11.98 -16.01
N GLN A 111 5.50 12.54 -14.82
CA GLN A 111 4.85 12.22 -13.56
C GLN A 111 3.33 12.20 -13.72
N SER A 112 2.70 11.05 -13.49
CA SER A 112 1.26 10.97 -13.26
C SER A 112 1.03 10.29 -11.92
N THR A 113 0.85 11.12 -10.90
CA THR A 113 0.33 10.72 -9.60
C THR A 113 -1.14 10.37 -9.79
N GLN A 114 -1.47 9.07 -9.80
CA GLN A 114 -2.86 8.65 -9.73
C GLN A 114 -3.25 8.54 -8.25
N LEU A 115 -3.92 9.58 -7.76
CA LEU A 115 -4.75 9.50 -6.56
C LEU A 115 -5.99 8.67 -6.95
N VAL A 116 -6.24 7.59 -6.22
CA VAL A 116 -7.52 6.87 -6.25
C VAL A 116 -8.33 7.31 -5.04
#